data_AF-A0A5N5TE46-F1
#
_entry.id   AF-A0A5N5TE46-F1
#
_cell.length_a   1.000
_cell.length_b   1.000
_cell.length_c   1.000
_cell.angle_alpha   90.00
_cell.angle_beta   90.00
_cell.angle_gamma   90.00
#
_symmetry.space_group_name_H-M   'P 1'
#
loop_
_entity.id
_entity.type
_entity.pdbx_description
1 polymer ?
#
loop_
_entity_poly.entity_id
_entity_poly.type
_entity_poly.pdbx_seq_one_letter_code
_entity_poly.pdbx_strand_id
1 'polypeptide(L)'
;METISEENVAKAEEFKNEANDFFKNQKYDQAIELYTEAINLNPNIAIYYGNRSFAYLKTECFGYALQDATKALELDKTYIKGYYRRASAYMSLGKFKLALKDYETVYKTRPNDKDAKMKYTECQKIVKVMLFQKAIAVDDEKKPVSDSINLEAMDVEEDYSGPRLDDGEVTETFMLALMEHYKAQKKLHRKFAYKILLDIKKYFSSQQSLVDVEIPENSKFTVCGDIHGQFYDLMNIFELNGLPSIDNPYLFNGDFVDRGSFSVECIFVLFGFKLLYPDHFYMSRGNHESATMNQMYGFEGEVKSKYSGQMAEVFTEVYNWLPLCHCLNGRVLVMHGGLFSEDGVTLEDIRKTDRNRQPPEQGIMCDLLWSDPMPSMGRAPSKRGVGVQFGPDVTESFLSVNNLDYIIRSHEVKPEGYEVAHNGKCITVFSAPNYCDTMGNKGAFITMTGGKMIPKYTTYEAVDHPPVKPMAYANSILSLLAG
;
A
#
# COMPACT_ATOMS: atom_id res chain seq x y z
N MET A 1 -20.70 -38.52 6.32
CA MET A 1 -19.38 -38.08 5.82
C MET A 1 -18.94 -39.14 4.85
N GLU A 2 -18.71 -38.78 3.59
CA GLU A 2 -18.06 -39.70 2.65
C GLU A 2 -16.68 -40.09 3.21
N THR A 3 -16.44 -41.38 3.31
CA THR A 3 -15.13 -41.92 3.68
C THR A 3 -14.16 -41.64 2.54
N ILE A 4 -13.16 -40.80 2.80
CA ILE A 4 -12.08 -40.48 1.86
C ILE A 4 -11.29 -41.76 1.60
N SER A 5 -11.01 -42.09 0.33
CA SER A 5 -10.27 -43.30 -0.04
C SER A 5 -8.83 -43.26 0.49
N GLU A 6 -8.27 -44.43 0.82
CA GLU A 6 -6.87 -44.54 1.24
C GLU A 6 -5.90 -44.01 0.18
N GLU A 7 -6.24 -44.16 -1.10
CA GLU A 7 -5.49 -43.59 -2.23
C GLU A 7 -5.47 -42.05 -2.18
N ASN A 8 -6.62 -41.41 -1.95
CA ASN A 8 -6.70 -39.95 -1.84
C ASN A 8 -5.94 -39.45 -0.61
N VAL A 9 -5.97 -40.19 0.50
CA VAL A 9 -5.18 -39.87 1.71
C VAL A 9 -3.68 -39.92 1.40
N ALA A 10 -3.20 -41.00 0.77
CA ALA A 10 -1.79 -41.14 0.43
C ALA A 10 -1.32 -40.05 -0.54
N LYS A 11 -2.12 -39.75 -1.55
CA LYS A 11 -1.82 -38.71 -2.55
C LYS A 11 -1.87 -37.30 -1.97
N ALA A 12 -2.80 -37.01 -1.06
CA ALA A 12 -2.82 -35.73 -0.34
C ALA A 12 -1.54 -35.53 0.50
N GLU A 13 -1.05 -36.59 1.14
CA GLU A 13 0.21 -36.55 1.89
C GLU A 13 1.44 -36.32 1.00
N GLU A 14 1.45 -36.90 -0.21
CA GLU A 14 2.47 -36.66 -1.23
C GLU A 14 2.51 -35.18 -1.64
N PHE A 15 1.37 -34.61 -2.05
CA PHE A 15 1.27 -33.19 -2.40
C PHE A 15 1.68 -32.28 -1.24
N LYS A 16 1.28 -32.59 -0.01
CA LYS A 16 1.70 -31.84 1.18
C LYS A 16 3.22 -31.92 1.40
N ASN A 17 3.85 -33.07 1.16
CA ASN A 17 5.31 -33.20 1.29
C ASN A 17 6.05 -32.39 0.22
N GLU A 18 5.60 -32.47 -1.04
CA GLU A 18 6.15 -31.69 -2.13
C GLU A 18 5.96 -30.18 -1.89
N ALA A 19 4.79 -29.76 -1.44
CA ALA A 19 4.50 -28.39 -1.04
C ALA A 19 5.44 -27.89 0.07
N ASN A 20 5.76 -28.74 1.06
CA ASN A 20 6.73 -28.38 2.10
C ASN A 20 8.13 -28.14 1.51
N ASP A 21 8.53 -28.88 0.48
CA ASP A 21 9.84 -28.72 -0.16
C ASP A 21 9.89 -27.46 -1.03
N PHE A 22 8.83 -27.16 -1.79
CA PHE A 22 8.70 -25.86 -2.46
C PHE A 22 8.74 -24.70 -1.45
N PHE A 23 8.03 -24.84 -0.32
CA PHE A 23 8.03 -23.84 0.74
C PHE A 23 9.43 -23.60 1.32
N LYS A 24 10.20 -24.67 1.61
CA LYS A 24 11.59 -24.55 2.11
C LYS A 24 12.51 -23.85 1.11
N ASN A 25 12.25 -24.06 -0.18
CA ASN A 25 12.95 -23.39 -1.28
C ASN A 25 12.38 -21.99 -1.58
N GLN A 26 11.51 -21.46 -0.73
CA GLN A 26 10.90 -20.14 -0.84
C GLN A 26 10.03 -19.95 -2.10
N LYS A 27 9.59 -21.05 -2.71
CA LYS A 27 8.69 -21.08 -3.87
C LYS A 27 7.24 -21.16 -3.37
N TYR A 28 6.78 -20.07 -2.77
CA TYR A 28 5.53 -20.08 -2.00
C TYR A 28 4.28 -20.29 -2.85
N ASP A 29 4.21 -19.75 -4.07
CA ASP A 29 3.06 -19.91 -4.95
C ASP A 29 2.83 -21.38 -5.35
N GLN A 30 3.90 -22.07 -5.74
CA GLN A 30 3.86 -23.51 -6.03
C GLN A 30 3.50 -24.33 -4.80
N ALA A 31 3.98 -23.92 -3.62
CA ALA A 31 3.57 -24.55 -2.37
C ALA A 31 2.05 -24.35 -2.10
N ILE A 32 1.51 -23.17 -2.37
CA ILE A 32 0.08 -22.87 -2.22
C ILE A 32 -0.77 -23.74 -3.14
N GLU A 33 -0.37 -23.88 -4.40
CA GLU A 33 -1.05 -24.76 -5.38
C GLU A 33 -1.09 -26.21 -4.87
N LEU A 34 0.06 -26.77 -4.47
CA LEU A 34 0.14 -28.15 -4.01
C LEU A 34 -0.58 -28.38 -2.67
N TYR A 35 -0.55 -27.43 -1.73
CA TYR A 35 -1.40 -27.53 -0.53
C TYR A 35 -2.88 -27.49 -0.89
N THR A 36 -3.27 -26.76 -1.94
CA THR A 36 -4.65 -26.71 -2.42
C THR A 36 -5.07 -28.06 -2.98
N GLU A 37 -4.22 -28.71 -3.77
CA GLU A 37 -4.47 -30.09 -4.25
C GLU A 37 -4.59 -31.08 -3.09
N ALA A 38 -3.72 -30.98 -2.07
CA ALA A 38 -3.82 -31.81 -0.86
C ALA A 38 -5.16 -31.62 -0.13
N ILE A 39 -5.63 -30.37 -0.01
CA ILE A 39 -6.91 -30.02 0.61
C ILE A 39 -8.10 -30.53 -0.21
N ASN A 40 -8.04 -30.41 -1.55
CA ASN A 40 -9.09 -30.91 -2.44
C ASN A 40 -9.29 -32.42 -2.30
N LEU A 41 -8.19 -33.17 -2.11
CA LEU A 41 -8.23 -34.62 -1.90
C LEU A 41 -8.64 -35.01 -0.47
N ASN A 42 -8.20 -34.25 0.55
CA ASN A 42 -8.52 -34.52 1.94
C ASN A 42 -8.70 -33.22 2.76
N PRO A 43 -9.93 -32.67 2.83
CA PRO A 43 -10.21 -31.36 3.41
C PRO A 43 -10.35 -31.38 4.95
N ASN A 44 -10.15 -32.51 5.61
CA ASN A 44 -10.36 -32.65 7.05
C ASN A 44 -9.07 -32.60 7.87
N ILE A 45 -7.93 -32.27 7.25
CA ILE A 45 -6.62 -32.23 7.91
C ILE A 45 -6.21 -30.80 8.24
N ALA A 46 -6.18 -30.47 9.53
CA ALA A 46 -5.80 -29.14 10.03
C ALA A 46 -4.41 -28.67 9.58
N ILE A 47 -3.46 -29.61 9.43
CA ILE A 47 -2.08 -29.31 9.04
C ILE A 47 -2.01 -28.68 7.64
N TYR A 48 -2.85 -29.11 6.70
CA TYR A 48 -2.79 -28.62 5.31
C TYR A 48 -3.16 -27.13 5.26
N TYR A 49 -4.28 -26.77 5.88
CA TYR A 49 -4.69 -25.37 6.04
C TYR A 49 -3.66 -24.58 6.85
N GLY A 50 -3.11 -25.14 7.93
CA GLY A 50 -2.06 -24.48 8.71
C GLY A 50 -0.79 -24.15 7.93
N ASN A 51 -0.38 -25.04 7.02
CA ASN A 51 0.79 -24.83 6.19
C ASN A 51 0.50 -23.88 5.02
N ARG A 52 -0.67 -24.01 4.37
CA ARG A 52 -1.08 -23.08 3.32
C ARG A 52 -1.31 -21.67 3.84
N SER A 53 -1.88 -21.53 5.03
CA SER A 53 -1.93 -20.27 5.79
C SER A 53 -0.55 -19.65 5.97
N PHE A 54 0.47 -20.47 6.27
CA PHE A 54 1.83 -19.97 6.40
C PHE A 54 2.40 -19.48 5.06
N ALA A 55 2.13 -20.19 3.97
CA ALA A 55 2.50 -19.75 2.63
C ALA A 55 1.81 -18.42 2.26
N TYR A 56 0.51 -18.28 2.56
CA TYR A 56 -0.20 -17.01 2.40
C TYR A 56 0.37 -15.87 3.24
N LEU A 57 0.89 -16.13 4.44
CA LEU A 57 1.60 -15.09 5.22
C LEU A 57 2.90 -14.66 4.53
N LYS A 58 3.61 -15.56 3.84
CA LYS A 58 4.84 -15.25 3.10
C LYS A 58 4.58 -14.49 1.81
N THR A 59 3.40 -14.68 1.21
CA THR A 59 2.95 -13.95 0.01
C THR A 59 1.99 -12.81 0.33
N GLU A 60 1.93 -12.39 1.61
CA GLU A 60 1.14 -11.26 2.10
C GLU A 60 -0.37 -11.33 1.81
N CYS A 61 -0.88 -12.52 1.53
CA CYS A 61 -2.30 -12.83 1.41
C CYS A 61 -2.92 -13.02 2.80
N PHE A 62 -2.86 -11.99 3.64
CA PHE A 62 -3.20 -12.08 5.06
C PHE A 62 -4.66 -12.48 5.33
N GLY A 63 -5.57 -12.15 4.43
CA GLY A 63 -6.98 -12.58 4.48
C GLY A 63 -7.13 -14.08 4.31
N TYR A 64 -6.48 -14.65 3.30
CA TYR A 64 -6.46 -16.10 3.09
C TYR A 64 -5.71 -16.83 4.20
N ALA A 65 -4.59 -16.25 4.68
CA ALA A 65 -3.89 -16.78 5.83
C ALA A 65 -4.79 -16.86 7.07
N LEU A 66 -5.58 -15.83 7.33
CA LEU A 66 -6.53 -15.77 8.44
C LEU A 66 -7.65 -16.82 8.28
N GLN A 67 -8.21 -16.96 7.07
CA GLN A 67 -9.25 -17.94 6.78
C GLN A 67 -8.74 -19.37 6.99
N ASP A 68 -7.60 -19.72 6.40
CA ASP A 68 -7.02 -21.06 6.53
C ASP A 68 -6.60 -21.36 7.97
N ALA A 69 -5.99 -20.40 8.69
CA ALA A 69 -5.63 -20.61 10.09
C ALA A 69 -6.88 -20.79 10.98
N THR A 70 -7.98 -20.10 10.66
CA THR A 70 -9.26 -20.30 11.34
C THR A 70 -9.81 -21.68 11.05
N LYS A 71 -9.81 -22.11 9.78
CA LYS A 71 -10.26 -23.44 9.37
C LYS A 71 -9.46 -24.56 10.02
N ALA A 72 -8.13 -24.41 10.11
CA ALA A 72 -7.26 -25.35 10.80
C ALA A 72 -7.68 -25.54 12.27
N LEU A 73 -8.07 -24.47 12.95
CA LEU A 73 -8.51 -24.50 14.35
C LEU A 73 -9.95 -24.98 14.54
N GLU A 74 -10.81 -24.85 13.53
CA GLU A 74 -12.12 -25.51 13.51
C GLU A 74 -11.98 -27.03 13.42
N LEU A 75 -11.02 -27.51 12.62
CA LEU A 75 -10.71 -28.93 12.47
C LEU A 75 -9.99 -29.51 13.68
N ASP A 76 -9.00 -28.79 14.23
CA ASP A 76 -8.23 -29.19 15.41
C ASP A 76 -7.91 -28.01 16.32
N LYS A 77 -8.66 -27.88 17.43
CA LYS A 77 -8.45 -26.85 18.45
C LYS A 77 -7.15 -27.04 19.26
N THR A 78 -6.49 -28.18 19.16
CA THR A 78 -5.21 -28.46 19.83
C THR A 78 -4.01 -28.09 18.96
N TYR A 79 -4.24 -27.73 17.69
CA TYR A 79 -3.20 -27.36 16.73
C TYR A 79 -2.61 -25.98 17.04
N ILE A 80 -1.60 -25.95 17.93
CA ILE A 80 -0.97 -24.70 18.41
C ILE A 80 -0.38 -23.85 17.28
N LYS A 81 0.14 -24.47 16.21
CA LYS A 81 0.60 -23.73 15.03
C LYS A 81 -0.53 -22.94 14.37
N GLY A 82 -1.77 -23.42 14.39
CA GLY A 82 -2.94 -22.72 13.88
C GLY A 82 -3.18 -21.38 14.59
N TYR A 83 -3.12 -21.36 15.93
CA TYR A 83 -3.21 -20.11 16.71
C TYR A 83 -2.09 -19.15 16.35
N TYR A 84 -0.88 -19.66 16.19
CA TYR A 84 0.28 -18.85 15.86
C TYR A 84 0.18 -18.22 14.46
N ARG A 85 -0.29 -18.98 13.45
CA ARG A 85 -0.55 -18.45 12.10
C ARG A 85 -1.69 -17.43 12.10
N ARG A 86 -2.77 -17.71 12.83
CA ARG A 86 -3.91 -16.79 12.94
C ARG A 86 -3.53 -15.49 13.64
N ALA A 87 -2.75 -15.56 14.71
CA ALA A 87 -2.18 -14.38 15.39
C ALA A 87 -1.31 -13.55 14.44
N SER A 88 -0.47 -14.20 13.64
CA SER A 88 0.39 -13.53 12.65
C SER A 88 -0.43 -12.84 11.56
N ALA A 89 -1.51 -13.48 11.09
CA ALA A 89 -2.44 -12.86 10.14
C ALA A 89 -3.15 -11.65 10.75
N TYR A 90 -3.67 -11.77 11.99
CA TYR A 90 -4.28 -10.66 12.71
C TYR A 90 -3.30 -9.49 12.93
N MET A 91 -2.03 -9.78 13.25
CA MET A 91 -1.00 -8.74 13.38
C MET A 91 -0.82 -7.97 12.08
N SER A 92 -0.72 -8.68 10.96
CA SER A 92 -0.51 -8.08 9.63
C SER A 92 -1.72 -7.27 9.18
N LEU A 93 -2.91 -7.64 9.65
CA LEU A 93 -4.18 -6.93 9.44
C LEU A 93 -4.44 -5.79 10.45
N GLY A 94 -3.50 -5.47 11.35
CA GLY A 94 -3.71 -4.45 12.40
C GLY A 94 -4.71 -4.85 13.49
N LYS A 95 -5.20 -6.10 13.50
CA LYS A 95 -6.18 -6.63 14.46
C LYS A 95 -5.49 -7.07 15.77
N PHE A 96 -4.74 -6.16 16.38
CA PHE A 96 -3.81 -6.46 17.48
C PHE A 96 -4.45 -7.09 18.72
N LYS A 97 -5.70 -6.72 19.05
CA LYS A 97 -6.42 -7.34 20.19
C LYS A 97 -6.72 -8.82 19.95
N LEU A 98 -7.10 -9.17 18.72
CA LEU A 98 -7.36 -10.57 18.34
C LEU A 98 -6.06 -11.36 18.28
N ALA A 99 -5.00 -10.76 17.72
CA ALA A 99 -3.66 -11.35 17.73
C ALA A 99 -3.17 -11.65 19.15
N LEU A 100 -3.34 -10.70 20.08
CA LEU A 100 -2.89 -10.86 21.47
C LEU A 100 -3.56 -12.06 22.15
N LYS A 101 -4.86 -12.28 21.90
CA LYS A 101 -5.60 -13.43 22.46
C LYS A 101 -5.04 -14.77 21.96
N ASP A 102 -4.72 -14.86 20.67
CA ASP A 102 -4.14 -16.07 20.11
C ASP A 102 -2.68 -16.28 20.58
N TYR A 103 -1.85 -15.22 20.64
CA TYR A 103 -0.50 -15.32 21.21
C TYR A 103 -0.50 -15.68 22.68
N GLU A 104 -1.45 -15.17 23.46
CA GLU A 104 -1.60 -15.55 24.86
C GLU A 104 -1.88 -17.05 25.00
N THR A 105 -2.73 -17.60 24.12
CA THR A 105 -3.02 -19.04 24.07
C THR A 105 -1.74 -19.84 23.79
N VAL A 106 -0.97 -19.44 22.77
CA VAL A 106 0.31 -20.11 22.43
C VAL A 106 1.31 -20.04 23.60
N TYR A 107 1.48 -18.85 24.19
CA TYR A 107 2.41 -18.63 25.30
C TYR A 107 2.03 -19.45 26.54
N LYS A 108 0.73 -19.53 26.87
CA LYS A 108 0.23 -20.36 27.98
C LYS A 108 0.50 -21.85 27.76
N THR A 109 0.35 -22.34 26.53
CA THR A 109 0.63 -23.75 26.20
C THR A 109 2.13 -24.05 26.14
N ARG A 110 2.96 -23.07 25.75
CA ARG A 110 4.42 -23.22 25.59
C ARG A 110 5.19 -22.12 26.32
N PRO A 111 5.19 -22.10 27.68
CA PRO A 111 5.76 -20.99 28.45
C PRO A 111 7.29 -20.86 28.33
N ASN A 112 7.98 -21.94 27.97
CA ASN A 112 9.42 -21.97 27.78
C ASN A 112 9.86 -21.65 26.34
N ASP A 113 8.91 -21.51 25.41
CA ASP A 113 9.20 -21.13 24.03
C ASP A 113 9.54 -19.63 23.99
N LYS A 114 10.82 -19.35 23.71
CA LYS A 114 11.36 -17.98 23.69
C LYS A 114 10.65 -17.12 22.67
N ASP A 115 10.31 -17.68 21.52
CA ASP A 115 9.65 -16.97 20.44
C ASP A 115 8.19 -16.65 20.81
N ALA A 116 7.46 -17.64 21.35
CA ALA A 116 6.09 -17.42 21.81
C ALA A 116 6.02 -16.31 22.88
N LYS A 117 6.95 -16.31 23.84
CA LYS A 117 7.06 -15.26 24.86
C LYS A 117 7.35 -13.89 24.26
N MET A 118 8.28 -13.83 23.31
CA MET A 118 8.65 -12.59 22.62
C MET A 118 7.44 -12.02 21.88
N LYS A 119 6.78 -12.81 21.02
CA LYS A 119 5.63 -12.35 20.22
C LYS A 119 4.44 -11.91 21.08
N TYR A 120 4.15 -12.64 22.16
CA TYR A 120 3.14 -12.22 23.13
C TYR A 120 3.48 -10.86 23.76
N THR A 121 4.72 -10.70 24.23
CA THR A 121 5.16 -9.46 24.92
C THR A 121 5.12 -8.26 23.98
N GLU A 122 5.59 -8.42 22.75
CA GLU A 122 5.57 -7.33 21.75
C GLU A 122 4.15 -6.97 21.33
N CYS A 123 3.30 -7.96 21.05
CA CYS A 123 1.89 -7.71 20.75
C CYS A 123 1.19 -7.00 21.92
N GLN A 124 1.49 -7.38 23.17
CA GLN A 124 0.95 -6.74 24.36
C GLN A 124 1.39 -5.26 24.46
N LYS A 125 2.65 -4.93 24.13
CA LYS A 125 3.12 -3.54 24.10
C LYS A 125 2.34 -2.70 23.10
N ILE A 126 2.14 -3.23 21.88
CA ILE A 126 1.36 -2.55 20.83
C ILE A 126 -0.07 -2.30 21.29
N VAL A 127 -0.75 -3.31 21.81
CA VAL A 127 -2.12 -3.16 22.32
C VAL A 127 -2.19 -2.15 23.46
N LYS A 128 -1.20 -2.12 24.36
CA LYS A 128 -1.12 -1.13 25.44
C LYS A 128 -0.96 0.30 24.91
N VAL A 129 -0.07 0.53 23.95
CA VAL A 129 0.11 1.84 23.31
C VAL A 129 -1.17 2.27 22.61
N MET A 130 -1.80 1.37 21.85
CA MET A 130 -3.05 1.64 21.14
C MET A 130 -4.21 1.96 22.11
N LEU A 131 -4.34 1.22 23.20
CA LEU A 131 -5.35 1.49 24.23
C LEU A 131 -5.09 2.80 24.95
N PHE A 132 -3.82 3.14 25.23
CA PHE A 132 -3.43 4.42 25.80
C PHE A 132 -3.79 5.57 24.85
N GLN A 133 -3.40 5.47 23.57
CA GLN A 133 -3.76 6.43 22.52
C GLN A 133 -5.28 6.61 22.39
N LYS A 134 -6.04 5.51 22.43
CA LYS A 134 -7.51 5.57 22.42
C LYS A 134 -8.09 6.20 23.68
N ALA A 135 -7.48 5.98 24.86
CA ALA A 135 -7.93 6.59 26.11
C ALA A 135 -7.63 8.09 26.20
N ILE A 136 -6.54 8.56 25.55
CA ILE A 136 -6.22 9.99 25.41
C ILE A 136 -6.86 10.63 24.17
N ALA A 137 -7.56 9.85 23.34
CA ALA A 137 -8.44 10.36 22.29
C ALA A 137 -9.75 10.78 22.97
N VAL A 138 -9.69 11.91 23.67
CA VAL A 138 -10.88 12.60 24.19
C VAL A 138 -11.62 13.21 23.00
N ASP A 139 -12.95 13.12 23.00
CA ASP A 139 -13.91 13.71 22.02
C ASP A 139 -13.93 15.26 22.04
N ASP A 140 -12.78 15.90 22.25
CA ASP A 140 -12.60 17.31 21.96
C ASP A 140 -11.93 17.43 20.58
N GLU A 141 -12.39 18.37 19.76
CA GLU A 141 -11.76 18.78 18.51
C GLU A 141 -10.26 19.07 18.73
N LYS A 142 -9.42 18.03 18.67
CA LYS A 142 -7.97 18.19 18.80
C LYS A 142 -7.55 19.09 17.65
N LYS A 143 -7.12 20.30 17.99
CA LYS A 143 -6.49 21.20 17.03
C LYS A 143 -5.40 20.40 16.30
N PRO A 144 -5.41 20.40 14.96
CA PRO A 144 -4.38 19.74 14.18
C PRO A 144 -2.98 20.15 14.67
N VAL A 145 -2.06 19.19 14.73
CA VAL A 145 -0.66 19.42 15.12
C VAL A 145 -0.02 20.45 14.20
N SER A 146 -0.44 20.50 12.92
CA SER A 146 -0.06 21.54 11.98
C SER A 146 -0.25 22.96 12.50
N ASP A 147 -1.30 23.21 13.29
CA ASP A 147 -1.67 24.55 13.77
C ASP A 147 -0.71 25.03 14.86
N SER A 148 0.05 24.11 15.47
CA SER A 148 1.07 24.42 16.47
C SER A 148 2.45 24.69 15.88
N ILE A 149 2.64 24.48 14.57
CA ILE A 149 3.93 24.64 13.91
C ILE A 149 4.22 26.13 13.68
N ASN A 150 5.23 26.65 14.36
CA ASN A 150 5.71 28.03 14.18
C ASN A 150 6.97 28.04 13.30
N LEU A 151 6.80 28.34 12.01
CA LEU A 151 7.90 28.42 11.03
C LEU A 151 8.85 29.59 11.29
N GLU A 152 8.35 30.71 11.81
CA GLU A 152 9.17 31.92 12.08
C GLU A 152 10.17 31.68 13.21
N ALA A 153 9.81 30.83 14.17
CA ALA A 153 10.70 30.41 15.25
C ALA A 153 11.76 29.38 14.82
N MET A 154 11.74 28.92 13.56
CA MET A 154 12.74 27.99 13.04
C MET A 154 13.85 28.76 12.34
N ASP A 155 15.02 28.83 12.98
CA ASP A 155 16.25 29.29 12.33
C ASP A 155 16.77 28.25 11.35
N VAL A 156 17.40 28.72 10.27
CA VAL A 156 18.17 27.89 9.33
C VAL A 156 19.63 28.17 9.61
N GLU A 157 20.41 27.14 9.90
CA GLU A 157 21.81 27.29 10.26
C GLU A 157 22.61 27.93 9.10
N GLU A 158 23.61 28.75 9.43
CA GLU A 158 24.42 29.48 8.42
C GLU A 158 25.19 28.54 7.49
N ASP A 159 25.55 27.36 7.98
CA ASP A 159 26.27 26.32 7.24
C ASP A 159 25.34 25.39 6.43
N TYR A 160 24.01 25.56 6.53
CA TYR A 160 23.07 24.83 5.69
C TYR A 160 23.21 25.26 4.23
N SER A 161 23.81 24.37 3.44
CA SER A 161 24.11 24.52 2.01
C SER A 161 23.12 23.76 1.10
N GLY A 162 22.02 23.24 1.67
CA GLY A 162 21.00 22.56 0.89
C GLY A 162 20.00 23.51 0.22
N PRO A 163 19.01 22.96 -0.49
CA PRO A 163 17.95 23.71 -1.16
C PRO A 163 17.18 24.61 -0.19
N ARG A 164 16.85 25.82 -0.64
CA ARG A 164 16.05 26.83 0.08
C ARG A 164 14.87 27.24 -0.78
N LEU A 165 13.70 27.35 -0.17
CA LEU A 165 12.51 27.90 -0.85
C LEU A 165 12.76 29.36 -1.24
N ASP A 166 12.21 29.79 -2.37
CA ASP A 166 12.31 31.16 -2.85
C ASP A 166 11.07 31.93 -2.39
N ASP A 167 11.28 32.93 -1.53
CA ASP A 167 10.21 33.67 -0.83
C ASP A 167 9.13 32.77 -0.19
N GLY A 168 9.55 31.59 0.30
CA GLY A 168 8.67 30.60 0.92
C GLY A 168 7.90 29.71 -0.05
N GLU A 169 8.13 29.85 -1.36
CA GLU A 169 7.45 29.10 -2.42
C GLU A 169 8.37 28.06 -3.06
N VAL A 170 7.76 27.02 -3.62
CA VAL A 170 8.44 26.00 -4.40
C VAL A 170 8.64 26.51 -5.82
N THR A 171 9.89 26.47 -6.31
CA THR A 171 10.26 26.84 -7.68
C THR A 171 10.92 25.68 -8.42
N GLU A 172 11.01 25.76 -9.74
CA GLU A 172 11.71 24.77 -10.55
C GLU A 172 13.19 24.62 -10.12
N THR A 173 13.88 25.75 -9.87
CA THR A 173 15.26 25.75 -9.36
C THR A 173 15.36 25.03 -8.01
N PHE A 174 14.41 25.24 -7.10
CA PHE A 174 14.35 24.52 -5.83
C PHE A 174 14.16 23.01 -6.07
N MET A 175 13.25 22.62 -6.96
CA MET A 175 12.97 21.21 -7.25
C MET A 175 14.18 20.48 -7.83
N LEU A 176 14.89 21.10 -8.79
CA LEU A 176 16.12 20.56 -9.35
C LEU A 176 17.19 20.39 -8.26
N ALA A 177 17.39 21.42 -7.43
CA ALA A 177 18.33 21.34 -6.31
C ALA A 177 17.92 20.27 -5.28
N LEU A 178 16.62 20.11 -5.01
CA LEU A 178 16.10 19.12 -4.06
C LEU A 178 16.37 17.69 -4.52
N MET A 179 16.10 17.38 -5.79
CA MET A 179 16.38 16.07 -6.36
C MET A 179 17.88 15.74 -6.29
N GLU A 180 18.76 16.68 -6.65
CA GLU A 180 20.21 16.46 -6.55
C GLU A 180 20.70 16.32 -5.10
N HIS A 181 20.13 17.11 -4.18
CA HIS A 181 20.43 17.00 -2.74
C HIS A 181 20.05 15.63 -2.18
N TYR A 182 18.91 15.08 -2.59
CA TYR A 182 18.45 13.74 -2.21
C TYR A 182 19.23 12.61 -2.89
N LYS A 183 19.62 12.75 -4.16
CA LYS A 183 20.55 11.81 -4.82
C LYS A 183 21.89 11.72 -4.08
N ALA A 184 22.34 12.83 -3.49
CA ALA A 184 23.53 12.89 -2.64
C ALA A 184 23.29 12.41 -1.19
N GLN A 185 22.14 11.79 -0.89
CA GLN A 185 21.72 11.31 0.44
C GLN A 185 21.71 12.40 1.53
N LYS A 186 21.52 13.66 1.15
CA LYS A 186 21.43 14.77 2.09
C LYS A 186 19.96 15.07 2.40
N LYS A 187 19.72 15.65 3.57
CA LYS A 187 18.37 15.93 4.08
C LYS A 187 17.95 17.38 3.86
N LEU A 188 16.72 17.62 3.41
CA LEU A 188 16.12 18.97 3.35
C LEU A 188 15.95 19.54 4.76
N HIS A 189 16.29 20.81 4.98
CA HIS A 189 16.12 21.45 6.29
C HIS A 189 14.67 21.43 6.77
N ARG A 190 14.46 21.22 8.08
CA ARG A 190 13.13 21.03 8.69
C ARG A 190 12.16 22.19 8.46
N LYS A 191 12.66 23.44 8.39
CA LYS A 191 11.83 24.62 8.12
C LYS A 191 11.12 24.52 6.78
N PHE A 192 11.86 24.15 5.73
CA PHE A 192 11.32 24.00 4.38
C PHE A 192 10.43 22.76 4.26
N ALA A 193 10.82 21.67 4.92
CA ALA A 193 10.00 20.47 5.01
C ALA A 193 8.61 20.77 5.63
N TYR A 194 8.56 21.45 6.78
CA TYR A 194 7.28 21.84 7.38
C TYR A 194 6.50 22.84 6.51
N LYS A 195 7.15 23.83 5.89
CA LYS A 195 6.47 24.76 4.96
C LYS A 195 5.75 24.00 3.84
N ILE A 196 6.46 23.09 3.15
CA ILE A 196 5.87 22.22 2.11
C ILE A 196 4.67 21.43 2.65
N LEU A 197 4.79 20.82 3.84
CA LEU A 197 3.70 20.05 4.44
C LEU A 197 2.47 20.90 4.78
N LEU A 198 2.68 22.11 5.29
CA LEU A 198 1.58 23.03 5.62
C LEU A 198 0.88 23.54 4.36
N ASP A 199 1.64 23.92 3.33
CA ASP A 199 1.09 24.38 2.05
C ASP A 199 0.31 23.29 1.35
N ILE A 200 0.88 22.08 1.27
CA ILE A 200 0.24 20.97 0.57
C ILE A 200 -1.00 20.48 1.31
N LYS A 201 -1.01 20.49 2.64
CA LYS A 201 -2.21 20.21 3.45
C LYS A 201 -3.33 21.18 3.08
N LYS A 202 -3.01 22.48 3.06
CA LYS A 202 -3.98 23.52 2.69
C LYS A 202 -4.52 23.29 1.28
N TYR A 203 -3.63 23.00 0.33
CA TYR A 203 -4.03 22.71 -1.05
C TYR A 203 -4.97 21.50 -1.12
N PHE A 204 -4.56 20.34 -0.61
CA PHE A 204 -5.37 19.13 -0.66
C PHE A 204 -6.71 19.28 0.07
N SER A 205 -6.77 20.05 1.16
CA SER A 205 -8.03 20.29 1.88
C SER A 205 -9.10 21.02 1.05
N SER A 206 -8.68 21.74 0.00
CA SER A 206 -9.59 22.42 -0.92
C SER A 206 -10.10 21.52 -2.06
N GLN A 207 -9.48 20.35 -2.27
CA GLN A 207 -9.86 19.45 -3.36
C GLN A 207 -11.03 18.54 -2.98
N GLN A 208 -11.76 18.08 -3.99
CA GLN A 208 -12.78 17.03 -3.82
C GLN A 208 -12.13 15.65 -3.65
N SER A 209 -12.92 14.68 -3.17
CA SER A 209 -12.44 13.30 -2.99
C SER A 209 -12.23 12.57 -4.31
N LEU A 210 -12.98 12.96 -5.36
CA LEU A 210 -12.70 12.62 -6.76
C LEU A 210 -12.36 13.91 -7.48
N VAL A 211 -11.22 13.94 -8.16
CA VAL A 211 -10.77 15.09 -8.96
C VAL A 211 -11.00 14.83 -10.43
N ASP A 212 -11.80 15.67 -11.08
CA ASP A 212 -11.97 15.65 -12.54
C ASP A 212 -10.78 16.34 -13.21
N VAL A 213 -10.21 15.72 -14.23
CA VAL A 213 -9.03 16.19 -14.95
C VAL A 213 -9.35 16.32 -16.44
N GLU A 214 -9.24 17.53 -16.96
CA GLU A 214 -9.36 17.80 -18.39
C GLU A 214 -7.99 17.76 -19.06
N ILE A 215 -7.84 16.87 -20.04
CA ILE A 215 -6.63 16.67 -20.82
C ILE A 215 -6.93 17.13 -22.25
N PRO A 216 -6.28 18.20 -22.75
CA PRO A 216 -6.49 18.69 -24.10
C PRO A 216 -6.21 17.63 -25.17
N GLU A 217 -6.88 17.74 -26.32
CA GLU A 217 -6.92 16.69 -27.36
C GLU A 217 -5.54 16.15 -27.76
N ASN A 218 -4.56 17.04 -27.93
CA ASN A 218 -3.21 16.72 -28.38
C ASN A 218 -2.18 16.67 -27.24
N SER A 219 -2.60 16.82 -25.99
CA SER A 219 -1.70 16.81 -24.83
C SER A 219 -1.49 15.38 -24.33
N LYS A 220 -0.23 15.08 -23.99
CA LYS A 220 0.18 13.85 -23.31
C LYS A 220 -0.23 13.92 -21.84
N PHE A 221 -0.60 12.79 -21.26
CA PHE A 221 -0.79 12.62 -19.83
C PHE A 221 -0.16 11.32 -19.36
N THR A 222 0.55 11.35 -18.22
CA THR A 222 1.23 10.18 -17.67
C THR A 222 0.58 9.71 -16.38
N VAL A 223 0.33 8.40 -16.24
CA VAL A 223 -0.10 7.76 -14.99
C VAL A 223 0.99 6.79 -14.51
N CYS A 224 1.46 7.00 -13.29
CA CYS A 224 2.37 6.11 -12.57
C CYS A 224 1.60 5.38 -11.46
N GLY A 225 1.98 4.15 -11.17
CA GLY A 225 1.50 3.39 -10.03
C GLY A 225 2.37 3.60 -8.80
N ASP A 226 2.43 2.57 -7.96
CA ASP A 226 3.16 2.54 -6.69
C ASP A 226 4.66 2.82 -6.90
N ILE A 227 5.25 3.58 -5.98
CA ILE A 227 6.69 3.92 -5.97
C ILE A 227 7.38 3.37 -4.71
N HIS A 228 6.66 3.28 -3.59
CA HIS A 228 7.12 2.66 -2.34
C HIS A 228 8.54 3.07 -1.91
N GLY A 229 8.81 4.38 -1.87
CA GLY A 229 10.09 4.89 -1.40
C GLY A 229 11.31 4.48 -2.24
N GLN A 230 11.13 4.07 -3.50
CA GLN A 230 12.20 3.82 -4.46
C GLN A 230 12.60 5.12 -5.19
N PHE A 231 13.25 6.03 -4.45
CA PHE A 231 13.59 7.38 -4.93
C PHE A 231 14.41 7.39 -6.22
N TYR A 232 15.37 6.47 -6.36
CA TYR A 232 16.26 6.44 -7.52
C TYR A 232 15.51 5.99 -8.78
N ASP A 233 14.54 5.07 -8.63
CA ASP A 233 13.65 4.69 -9.72
C ASP A 233 12.66 5.81 -10.07
N LEU A 234 12.18 6.58 -9.09
CA LEU A 234 11.40 7.81 -9.36
C LEU A 234 12.20 8.80 -10.21
N MET A 235 13.49 8.98 -9.94
CA MET A 235 14.36 9.83 -10.77
C MET A 235 14.52 9.25 -12.18
N ASN A 236 14.64 7.93 -12.31
CA ASN A 236 14.70 7.25 -13.61
C ASN A 236 13.40 7.45 -14.42
N ILE A 237 12.22 7.42 -13.79
CA ILE A 237 10.95 7.76 -14.48
C ILE A 237 11.05 9.16 -15.10
N PHE A 238 11.55 10.15 -14.36
CA PHE A 238 11.68 11.51 -14.86
C PHE A 238 12.76 11.67 -15.93
N GLU A 239 13.82 10.86 -15.89
CA GLU A 239 14.83 10.82 -16.95
C GLU A 239 14.25 10.21 -18.25
N LEU A 240 13.50 9.11 -18.14
CA LEU A 240 12.90 8.40 -19.27
C LEU A 240 11.72 9.15 -19.91
N ASN A 241 10.91 9.82 -19.10
CA ASN A 241 9.62 10.37 -19.53
C ASN A 241 9.54 11.91 -19.43
N GLY A 242 10.63 12.54 -19.03
CA GLY A 242 10.75 13.98 -18.81
C GLY A 242 10.22 14.41 -17.43
N LEU A 243 10.74 15.52 -16.91
CA LEU A 243 10.27 16.09 -15.66
C LEU A 243 8.80 16.52 -15.73
N PRO A 244 8.08 16.52 -14.59
CA PRO A 244 6.77 17.13 -14.53
C PRO A 244 6.81 18.60 -14.95
N SER A 245 5.83 19.01 -15.76
CA SER A 245 5.64 20.39 -16.19
C SER A 245 4.21 20.58 -16.68
N ILE A 246 3.86 21.82 -17.07
CA ILE A 246 2.57 22.14 -17.71
C ILE A 246 2.36 21.29 -18.99
N ASP A 247 3.43 21.05 -19.77
CA ASP A 247 3.37 20.28 -21.02
C ASP A 247 3.57 18.77 -20.82
N ASN A 248 3.93 18.33 -19.61
CA ASN A 248 4.17 16.93 -19.28
C ASN A 248 3.52 16.57 -17.93
N PRO A 249 2.18 16.52 -17.87
CA PRO A 249 1.46 16.24 -16.64
C PRO A 249 1.58 14.78 -16.18
N TYR A 250 1.53 14.59 -14.86
CA TYR A 250 1.63 13.29 -14.19
C TYR A 250 0.51 13.10 -13.18
N LEU A 251 0.04 11.86 -13.06
CA LEU A 251 -0.71 11.35 -11.93
C LEU A 251 0.06 10.19 -11.28
N PHE A 252 0.39 10.32 -10.00
CA PHE A 252 0.93 9.22 -9.20
C PHE A 252 -0.21 8.60 -8.37
N ASN A 253 -0.48 7.32 -8.60
CA ASN A 253 -1.69 6.64 -8.13
C ASN A 253 -1.49 5.89 -6.81
N GLY A 254 -1.13 6.62 -5.76
CA GLY A 254 -0.97 6.12 -4.39
C GLY A 254 0.33 5.34 -4.15
N ASP A 255 0.54 4.98 -2.89
CA ASP A 255 1.64 4.14 -2.41
C ASP A 255 3.02 4.70 -2.79
N PHE A 256 3.23 5.94 -2.34
CA PHE A 256 4.48 6.68 -2.56
C PHE A 256 5.58 6.25 -1.59
N VAL A 257 5.16 5.77 -0.41
CA VAL A 257 6.00 5.52 0.77
C VAL A 257 5.88 4.07 1.24
N ASP A 258 6.58 3.80 2.35
CA ASP A 258 6.75 2.48 2.96
C ASP A 258 7.55 1.52 2.09
N ARG A 259 8.05 0.45 2.72
CA ARG A 259 8.85 -0.63 2.09
C ARG A 259 10.24 -0.17 1.66
N GLY A 260 10.35 0.71 0.66
CA GLY A 260 11.62 1.33 0.30
C GLY A 260 12.07 2.31 1.39
N SER A 261 13.39 2.50 1.47
CA SER A 261 14.03 3.26 2.55
C SER A 261 14.39 4.70 2.16
N PHE A 262 13.81 5.19 1.06
CA PHE A 262 13.91 6.56 0.58
C PHE A 262 12.51 7.19 0.41
N SER A 263 11.58 6.83 1.30
CA SER A 263 10.19 7.29 1.26
C SER A 263 10.07 8.79 1.49
N VAL A 264 10.90 9.35 2.38
CA VAL A 264 10.95 10.78 2.67
C VAL A 264 11.37 11.57 1.42
N GLU A 265 12.36 11.09 0.69
CA GLU A 265 12.84 11.72 -0.54
C GLU A 265 11.77 11.69 -1.63
N CYS A 266 11.13 10.52 -1.84
CA CYS A 266 10.01 10.40 -2.78
C CYS A 266 8.90 11.41 -2.46
N ILE A 267 8.37 11.41 -1.23
CA ILE A 267 7.18 12.20 -0.93
C ILE A 267 7.44 13.71 -1.00
N PHE A 268 8.62 14.18 -0.59
CA PHE A 268 8.95 15.60 -0.72
C PHE A 268 9.13 16.04 -2.17
N VAL A 269 9.63 15.17 -3.05
CA VAL A 269 9.69 15.47 -4.48
C VAL A 269 8.28 15.52 -5.08
N LEU A 270 7.41 14.56 -4.76
CA LEU A 270 6.04 14.54 -5.27
C LEU A 270 5.23 15.75 -4.76
N PHE A 271 5.30 16.08 -3.47
CA PHE A 271 4.66 17.28 -2.91
C PHE A 271 5.22 18.57 -3.49
N GLY A 272 6.53 18.64 -3.70
CA GLY A 272 7.16 19.77 -4.36
C GLY A 272 6.62 20.00 -5.78
N PHE A 273 6.56 18.96 -6.61
CA PHE A 273 5.96 19.08 -7.94
C PHE A 273 4.47 19.38 -7.89
N LYS A 274 3.74 18.88 -6.89
CA LYS A 274 2.33 19.21 -6.69
C LYS A 274 2.12 20.70 -6.36
N LEU A 275 3.00 21.29 -5.55
CA LEU A 275 2.95 22.73 -5.25
C LEU A 275 3.41 23.58 -6.45
N LEU A 276 4.38 23.09 -7.22
CA LEU A 276 4.91 23.79 -8.41
C LEU A 276 3.93 23.78 -9.59
N TYR A 277 3.28 22.65 -9.83
CA TYR A 277 2.35 22.45 -10.96
C TYR A 277 1.00 21.88 -10.47
N PRO A 278 0.24 22.65 -9.68
CA PRO A 278 -0.97 22.15 -9.02
C PRO A 278 -2.02 21.57 -9.97
N ASP A 279 -2.14 22.12 -11.18
CA ASP A 279 -3.13 21.66 -12.16
C ASP A 279 -2.54 20.74 -13.25
N HIS A 280 -1.32 20.24 -13.04
CA HIS A 280 -0.64 19.33 -13.99
C HIS A 280 0.10 18.18 -13.29
N PHE A 281 0.22 18.22 -11.96
CA PHE A 281 0.71 17.14 -11.14
C PHE A 281 -0.37 16.68 -10.17
N TYR A 282 -0.69 15.40 -10.21
CA TYR A 282 -1.82 14.81 -9.50
C TYR A 282 -1.37 13.65 -8.65
N MET A 283 -2.07 13.43 -7.53
CA MET A 283 -1.71 12.42 -6.54
C MET A 283 -2.99 11.82 -5.97
N SER A 284 -3.19 10.51 -6.17
CA SER A 284 -4.25 9.75 -5.50
C SER A 284 -3.70 9.17 -4.19
N ARG A 285 -4.55 9.02 -3.18
CA ARG A 285 -4.21 8.28 -1.95
C ARG A 285 -4.11 6.78 -2.26
N GLY A 286 -3.08 6.12 -1.76
CA GLY A 286 -2.98 4.66 -1.69
C GLY A 286 -3.25 4.13 -0.28
N ASN A 287 -3.23 2.81 -0.09
CA ASN A 287 -3.43 2.25 1.24
C ASN A 287 -2.24 2.51 2.17
N HIS A 288 -1.04 2.69 1.62
CA HIS A 288 0.15 3.04 2.38
C HIS A 288 0.21 4.50 2.83
N GLU A 289 -0.65 5.39 2.32
CA GLU A 289 -0.86 6.73 2.91
C GLU A 289 -1.84 6.68 4.10
N SER A 290 -1.59 5.75 5.03
CA SER A 290 -2.36 5.53 6.25
C SER A 290 -1.46 5.24 7.46
N ALA A 291 -1.91 5.67 8.64
CA ALA A 291 -1.12 5.62 9.88
C ALA A 291 -0.73 4.18 10.24
N THR A 292 -1.66 3.23 10.11
CA THR A 292 -1.37 1.82 10.43
C THR A 292 -0.33 1.23 9.50
N MET A 293 -0.37 1.55 8.20
CA MET A 293 0.65 1.09 7.26
C MET A 293 2.00 1.74 7.57
N ASN A 294 2.05 3.06 7.76
CA ASN A 294 3.30 3.78 8.01
C ASN A 294 4.02 3.35 9.30
N GLN A 295 3.25 3.02 10.35
CA GLN A 295 3.79 2.48 11.60
C GLN A 295 4.48 1.13 11.43
N MET A 296 3.95 0.33 10.52
CA MET A 296 4.40 -1.03 10.30
C MET A 296 5.52 -1.05 9.26
N TYR A 297 5.31 -0.45 8.10
CA TYR A 297 6.11 -0.67 6.89
C TYR A 297 7.21 0.37 6.62
N GLY A 298 7.46 1.28 7.57
CA GLY A 298 8.73 2.00 7.67
C GLY A 298 8.67 3.51 7.55
N PHE A 299 7.64 4.08 6.93
CA PHE A 299 7.60 5.53 6.71
C PHE A 299 7.60 6.32 8.02
N GLU A 300 6.82 5.91 9.03
CA GLU A 300 6.83 6.61 10.32
C GLU A 300 8.20 6.53 10.99
N GLY A 301 8.86 5.38 10.90
CA GLY A 301 10.22 5.18 11.43
C GLY A 301 11.25 6.04 10.68
N GLU A 302 11.13 6.14 9.37
CA GLU A 302 12.01 6.92 8.51
C GLU A 302 11.86 8.42 8.80
N VAL A 303 10.63 8.93 8.90
CA VAL A 303 10.34 10.32 9.26
C VAL A 303 10.86 10.64 10.66
N LYS A 304 10.68 9.75 11.64
CA LYS A 304 11.22 9.96 13.00
C LYS A 304 12.74 9.97 13.02
N SER A 305 13.38 9.12 12.21
CA SER A 305 14.84 9.05 12.11
C SER A 305 15.43 10.28 11.42
N LYS A 306 14.81 10.75 10.34
CA LYS A 306 15.30 11.89 9.55
C LYS A 306 14.87 13.22 10.18
N TYR A 307 13.70 13.28 10.81
CA TYR A 307 13.11 14.50 11.36
C TYR A 307 12.61 14.33 12.80
N SER A 308 11.32 14.12 13.01
CA SER A 308 10.69 14.13 14.33
C SER A 308 9.36 13.36 14.32
N GLY A 309 8.89 12.95 15.50
CA GLY A 309 7.54 12.37 15.66
C GLY A 309 6.43 13.35 15.29
N GLN A 310 6.60 14.64 15.61
CA GLN A 310 5.65 15.69 15.24
C GLN A 310 5.49 15.81 13.72
N MET A 311 6.56 15.64 12.94
CA MET A 311 6.46 15.65 11.48
C MET A 311 5.70 14.45 10.94
N ALA A 312 5.85 13.27 11.55
CA ALA A 312 5.06 12.09 11.18
C ALA A 312 3.56 12.28 11.43
N GLU A 313 3.19 12.98 12.50
CA GLU A 313 1.80 13.37 12.77
C GLU A 313 1.27 14.34 11.70
N VAL A 314 2.05 15.35 11.30
CA VAL A 314 1.67 16.27 10.22
C VAL A 314 1.53 15.54 8.87
N PHE A 315 2.42 14.60 8.53
CA PHE A 315 2.25 13.76 7.35
C PHE A 315 0.93 12.99 7.36
N THR A 316 0.55 12.42 8.52
CA THR A 316 -0.72 11.72 8.67
C THR A 316 -1.92 12.65 8.40
N GLU A 317 -1.85 13.89 8.87
CA GLU A 317 -2.87 14.90 8.57
C GLU A 317 -2.93 15.27 7.09
N VAL A 318 -1.77 15.42 6.42
CA VAL A 318 -1.70 15.68 4.98
C VAL A 318 -2.31 14.51 4.18
N TYR A 319 -1.92 13.28 4.50
CA TYR A 319 -2.40 12.08 3.81
C TYR A 319 -3.90 11.87 3.93
N ASN A 320 -4.52 12.30 5.04
CA ASN A 320 -5.97 12.29 5.17
C ASN A 320 -6.68 13.17 4.12
N TRP A 321 -6.01 14.21 3.60
CA TRP A 321 -6.59 15.11 2.61
C TRP A 321 -6.32 14.72 1.16
N LEU A 322 -5.43 13.76 0.88
CA LEU A 322 -5.17 13.28 -0.48
C LEU A 322 -6.48 12.83 -1.17
N PRO A 323 -6.75 13.25 -2.42
CA PRO A 323 -7.88 12.74 -3.20
C PRO A 323 -7.86 11.21 -3.29
N LEU A 324 -9.04 10.59 -3.34
CA LEU A 324 -9.17 9.13 -3.41
C LEU A 324 -9.02 8.60 -4.84
N CYS A 325 -9.42 9.37 -5.84
CA CYS A 325 -9.33 8.99 -7.25
C CYS A 325 -9.38 10.21 -8.19
N HIS A 326 -9.09 9.97 -9.46
CA HIS A 326 -9.13 10.98 -10.53
C HIS A 326 -9.94 10.47 -11.72
N CYS A 327 -10.79 11.33 -12.29
CA CYS A 327 -11.56 11.02 -13.50
C CYS A 327 -11.02 11.83 -14.68
N LEU A 328 -10.38 11.16 -15.65
CA LEU A 328 -9.72 11.79 -16.79
C LEU A 328 -10.71 11.91 -17.96
N ASN A 329 -10.95 13.15 -18.42
CA ASN A 329 -11.87 13.49 -19.51
C ASN A 329 -13.28 12.88 -19.39
N GLY A 330 -13.74 12.55 -18.16
CA GLY A 330 -15.01 11.85 -17.95
C GLY A 330 -15.05 10.43 -18.54
N ARG A 331 -13.90 9.83 -18.87
CA ARG A 331 -13.79 8.56 -19.61
C ARG A 331 -12.98 7.50 -18.87
N VAL A 332 -11.94 7.89 -18.13
CA VAL A 332 -11.05 6.94 -17.45
C VAL A 332 -11.00 7.26 -15.96
N LEU A 333 -11.38 6.31 -15.12
CA LEU A 333 -11.27 6.45 -13.66
C LEU A 333 -9.96 5.84 -13.17
N VAL A 334 -9.22 6.58 -12.35
CA VAL A 334 -7.95 6.15 -11.79
C VAL A 334 -8.02 6.15 -10.26
N MET A 335 -7.87 4.97 -9.64
CA MET A 335 -7.83 4.78 -8.18
C MET A 335 -6.72 3.80 -7.81
N HIS A 336 -6.22 3.83 -6.58
CA HIS A 336 -5.13 2.95 -6.19
C HIS A 336 -5.53 1.46 -6.17
N GLY A 337 -6.53 1.11 -5.36
CA GLY A 337 -7.05 -0.24 -5.16
C GLY A 337 -8.01 -0.67 -6.27
N GLY A 338 -9.31 -0.47 -6.12
CA GLY A 338 -10.24 -0.89 -7.17
C GLY A 338 -11.70 -0.58 -6.89
N LEU A 339 -12.57 -1.47 -7.39
CA LEU A 339 -14.02 -1.28 -7.33
C LEU A 339 -14.64 -1.84 -6.05
N PHE A 340 -15.95 -1.65 -5.96
CA PHE A 340 -16.71 -1.68 -4.72
C PHE A 340 -17.30 -3.04 -4.39
N SER A 341 -17.45 -3.28 -3.09
CA SER A 341 -18.17 -4.41 -2.51
C SER A 341 -19.68 -4.36 -2.78
N GLU A 342 -20.22 -3.19 -3.10
CA GLU A 342 -21.63 -2.95 -3.42
C GLU A 342 -21.79 -2.52 -4.90
N ASP A 343 -22.94 -2.85 -5.49
CA ASP A 343 -23.33 -2.38 -6.82
C ASP A 343 -23.96 -0.97 -6.77
N GLY A 344 -23.95 -0.27 -7.89
CA GLY A 344 -24.65 1.02 -8.04
C GLY A 344 -23.89 2.23 -7.49
N VAL A 345 -22.66 2.07 -7.02
CA VAL A 345 -21.79 3.20 -6.65
C VAL A 345 -21.54 4.09 -7.86
N THR A 346 -21.78 5.39 -7.70
CA THR A 346 -21.59 6.41 -8.73
C THR A 346 -20.37 7.28 -8.47
N LEU A 347 -19.90 8.02 -9.48
CA LEU A 347 -18.86 9.03 -9.29
C LEU A 347 -19.25 10.09 -8.25
N GLU A 348 -20.54 10.38 -8.11
CA GLU A 348 -21.05 11.34 -7.14
C GLU A 348 -20.94 10.82 -5.69
N ASP A 349 -21.14 9.52 -5.48
CA ASP A 349 -20.95 8.89 -4.16
C ASP A 349 -19.47 8.97 -3.74
N ILE A 350 -18.55 8.84 -4.70
CA ILE A 350 -17.12 9.02 -4.45
C ILE A 350 -16.80 10.48 -4.11
N ARG A 351 -17.34 11.46 -4.86
CA ARG A 351 -17.16 12.90 -4.56
C ARG A 351 -17.62 13.27 -3.15
N LYS A 352 -18.73 12.67 -2.69
CA LYS A 352 -19.32 12.88 -1.36
C LYS A 352 -18.62 12.15 -0.21
N THR A 353 -17.69 11.25 -0.51
CA THR A 353 -17.00 10.47 0.53
C THR A 353 -16.12 11.38 1.38
N ASP A 354 -16.40 11.44 2.69
CA ASP A 354 -15.56 12.15 3.66
C ASP A 354 -14.24 11.41 3.86
N ARG A 355 -13.17 11.99 3.30
CA ARG A 355 -11.84 11.36 3.23
C ARG A 355 -10.88 11.80 4.31
N ASN A 356 -11.15 12.89 5.04
CA ASN A 356 -10.23 13.47 6.03
C ASN A 356 -10.20 12.66 7.34
N ARG A 357 -9.77 11.40 7.21
CA ARG A 357 -9.73 10.41 8.27
C ARG A 357 -8.85 9.24 7.84
N GLN A 358 -8.60 8.33 8.76
CA GLN A 358 -8.02 7.03 8.43
C GLN A 358 -9.03 6.17 7.65
N PRO A 359 -8.58 5.34 6.69
CA PRO A 359 -9.47 4.46 5.96
C PRO A 359 -10.29 3.57 6.90
N PRO A 360 -11.62 3.46 6.70
CA PRO A 360 -12.45 2.53 7.46
C PRO A 360 -12.17 1.07 7.06
N GLU A 361 -12.69 0.11 7.81
CA GLU A 361 -12.57 -1.32 7.47
C GLU A 361 -13.44 -1.75 6.26
N GLN A 362 -14.44 -0.94 5.87
CA GLN A 362 -15.39 -1.21 4.79
C GLN A 362 -15.93 0.07 4.14
N GLY A 363 -16.56 -0.06 2.97
CA GLY A 363 -17.22 1.02 2.23
C GLY A 363 -16.33 1.66 1.15
N ILE A 364 -16.84 2.68 0.45
CA ILE A 364 -16.23 3.30 -0.74
C ILE A 364 -14.75 3.63 -0.55
N MET A 365 -14.40 4.33 0.54
CA MET A 365 -13.01 4.70 0.82
C MET A 365 -12.11 3.49 1.05
N CYS A 366 -12.61 2.41 1.68
CA CYS A 366 -11.84 1.19 1.89
C CYS A 366 -11.58 0.50 0.53
N ASP A 367 -12.64 0.30 -0.25
CA ASP A 367 -12.59 -0.44 -1.51
C ASP A 367 -11.71 0.27 -2.56
N LEU A 368 -11.79 1.60 -2.65
CA LEU A 368 -10.91 2.40 -3.54
C LEU A 368 -9.41 2.23 -3.23
N LEU A 369 -9.06 1.86 -2.00
CA LEU A 369 -7.66 1.73 -1.56
C LEU A 369 -7.20 0.26 -1.48
N TRP A 370 -8.10 -0.72 -1.36
CA TRP A 370 -7.73 -2.10 -1.00
C TRP A 370 -8.27 -3.20 -1.92
N SER A 371 -9.25 -2.91 -2.77
CA SER A 371 -9.85 -3.94 -3.62
C SER A 371 -8.92 -4.38 -4.76
N ASP A 372 -9.03 -5.64 -5.15
CA ASP A 372 -8.26 -6.24 -6.25
C ASP A 372 -9.20 -6.83 -7.33
N PRO A 373 -8.83 -6.78 -8.61
CA PRO A 373 -9.55 -7.51 -9.64
C PRO A 373 -9.37 -9.04 -9.48
N MET A 374 -10.36 -9.82 -9.89
CA MET A 374 -10.26 -11.28 -10.00
C MET A 374 -10.76 -11.77 -11.36
N PRO A 375 -10.21 -12.86 -11.91
CA PRO A 375 -10.58 -13.32 -13.25
C PRO A 375 -12.01 -13.87 -13.35
N SER A 376 -12.55 -14.41 -12.25
CA SER A 376 -13.91 -14.95 -12.20
C SER A 376 -14.96 -13.85 -12.05
N MET A 377 -16.19 -14.13 -12.48
CA MET A 377 -17.32 -13.22 -12.28
C MET A 377 -17.72 -13.10 -10.80
N GLY A 378 -18.39 -12.01 -10.46
CA GLY A 378 -18.98 -11.73 -9.15
C GLY A 378 -18.01 -11.03 -8.21
N ARG A 379 -18.13 -11.33 -6.91
CA ARG A 379 -17.26 -10.81 -5.84
C ARG A 379 -16.78 -11.94 -4.95
N ALA A 380 -15.57 -11.79 -4.41
CA ALA A 380 -15.01 -12.71 -3.43
C ALA A 380 -14.37 -11.93 -2.26
N PRO A 381 -14.22 -12.54 -1.08
CA PRO A 381 -13.43 -11.94 -0.01
C PRO A 381 -12.01 -11.61 -0.49
N SER A 382 -11.51 -10.43 -0.11
CA SER A 382 -10.16 -10.02 -0.48
C SER A 382 -9.11 -10.96 0.11
N LYS A 383 -8.13 -11.36 -0.71
CA LYS A 383 -6.92 -12.08 -0.28
C LYS A 383 -6.14 -11.32 0.79
N ARG A 384 -6.29 -10.00 0.84
CA ARG A 384 -5.67 -9.09 1.81
C ARG A 384 -6.41 -9.02 3.13
N GLY A 385 -7.65 -9.52 3.20
CA GLY A 385 -8.48 -9.49 4.41
C GLY A 385 -9.16 -8.14 4.70
N VAL A 386 -9.06 -7.20 3.75
CA VAL A 386 -9.69 -5.88 3.72
C VAL A 386 -9.96 -5.53 2.24
N GLY A 387 -11.06 -4.81 1.97
CA GLY A 387 -11.58 -4.62 0.62
C GLY A 387 -12.25 -5.88 0.04
N VAL A 388 -12.49 -5.89 -1.27
CA VAL A 388 -13.15 -6.98 -1.99
C VAL A 388 -12.33 -7.41 -3.22
N GLN A 389 -12.49 -8.66 -3.65
CA GLN A 389 -12.12 -9.07 -5.00
C GLN A 389 -13.31 -8.93 -5.94
N PHE A 390 -13.14 -8.29 -7.08
CA PHE A 390 -14.24 -7.99 -8.02
C PHE A 390 -13.96 -8.53 -9.43
N GLY A 391 -14.99 -9.10 -10.04
CA GLY A 391 -14.91 -9.72 -11.35
C GLY A 391 -15.08 -8.77 -12.54
N PRO A 392 -14.99 -9.31 -13.78
CA PRO A 392 -15.22 -8.54 -15.01
C PRO A 392 -16.62 -7.94 -15.12
N ASP A 393 -17.64 -8.65 -14.63
CA ASP A 393 -19.05 -8.20 -14.58
C ASP A 393 -19.24 -6.97 -13.67
N VAL A 394 -18.57 -6.93 -12.53
CA VAL A 394 -18.57 -5.77 -11.62
C VAL A 394 -17.94 -4.56 -12.31
N THR A 395 -16.84 -4.79 -13.03
CA THR A 395 -16.15 -3.73 -13.78
C THR A 395 -17.03 -3.17 -14.89
N GLU A 396 -17.61 -4.04 -15.72
CA GLU A 396 -18.50 -3.64 -16.81
C GLU A 396 -19.72 -2.87 -16.30
N SER A 397 -20.36 -3.36 -15.22
CA SER A 397 -21.52 -2.72 -14.61
C SER A 397 -21.20 -1.30 -14.11
N PHE A 398 -20.10 -1.14 -13.36
CA PHE A 398 -19.68 0.16 -12.86
C PHE A 398 -19.37 1.15 -13.98
N LEU A 399 -18.64 0.71 -15.01
CA LEU A 399 -18.29 1.53 -16.17
C LEU A 399 -19.55 1.96 -16.93
N SER A 400 -20.50 1.06 -17.14
CA SER A 400 -21.77 1.37 -17.82
C SER A 400 -22.61 2.37 -17.03
N VAL A 401 -22.72 2.22 -15.70
CA VAL A 401 -23.49 3.12 -14.84
C VAL A 401 -22.92 4.53 -14.87
N ASN A 402 -21.59 4.66 -14.95
CA ASN A 402 -20.89 5.94 -14.86
C ASN A 402 -20.43 6.50 -16.21
N ASN A 403 -20.80 5.85 -17.33
CA ASN A 403 -20.39 6.22 -18.68
C ASN A 403 -18.87 6.37 -18.84
N LEU A 404 -18.12 5.37 -18.37
CA LEU A 404 -16.67 5.30 -18.44
C LEU A 404 -16.20 4.22 -19.43
N ASP A 405 -15.01 4.41 -19.98
CA ASP A 405 -14.40 3.49 -20.94
C ASP A 405 -13.68 2.33 -20.25
N TYR A 406 -12.88 2.61 -19.23
CA TYR A 406 -12.10 1.64 -18.44
C TYR A 406 -11.57 2.28 -17.15
N ILE A 407 -11.02 1.45 -16.26
CA ILE A 407 -10.32 1.89 -15.04
C ILE A 407 -8.82 1.63 -15.12
N ILE A 408 -8.03 2.50 -14.49
CA ILE A 408 -6.62 2.27 -14.19
C ILE A 408 -6.47 2.17 -12.68
N ARG A 409 -5.72 1.16 -12.23
CA ARG A 409 -5.39 0.95 -10.83
C ARG A 409 -3.95 0.50 -10.64
N SER A 410 -3.50 0.35 -9.40
CA SER A 410 -2.10 0.02 -9.07
C SER A 410 -2.00 -1.15 -8.09
N HIS A 411 -1.52 -0.99 -6.85
CA HIS A 411 -1.71 -1.85 -5.65
C HIS A 411 -1.21 -3.32 -5.71
N GLU A 412 -0.97 -3.87 -6.90
CA GLU A 412 -0.45 -5.22 -7.12
C GLU A 412 0.80 -5.16 -7.99
N VAL A 413 1.88 -5.74 -7.49
CA VAL A 413 3.10 -5.99 -8.26
C VAL A 413 2.75 -6.83 -9.48
N LYS A 414 3.26 -6.44 -10.66
CA LYS A 414 3.13 -7.20 -11.91
C LYS A 414 4.51 -7.45 -12.52
N PRO A 415 4.80 -8.66 -13.04
CA PRO A 415 6.12 -8.97 -13.60
C PRO A 415 6.60 -7.99 -14.68
N GLU A 416 5.71 -7.56 -15.58
CA GLU A 416 6.03 -6.58 -16.63
C GLU A 416 5.71 -5.13 -16.22
N GLY A 417 5.45 -4.87 -14.93
CA GLY A 417 5.04 -3.57 -14.41
C GLY A 417 3.60 -3.18 -14.73
N TYR A 418 2.88 -3.93 -15.57
CA TYR A 418 1.46 -3.71 -15.83
C TYR A 418 0.72 -5.01 -16.17
N GLU A 419 -0.61 -4.98 -16.12
CA GLU A 419 -1.47 -6.06 -16.57
C GLU A 419 -2.79 -5.50 -17.10
N VAL A 420 -3.34 -6.12 -18.14
CA VAL A 420 -4.64 -5.76 -18.72
C VAL A 420 -5.62 -6.91 -18.46
N ALA A 421 -6.60 -6.65 -17.60
CA ALA A 421 -7.61 -7.61 -17.17
C ALA A 421 -9.01 -7.20 -17.64
N HIS A 422 -9.99 -8.07 -17.35
CA HIS A 422 -11.42 -7.81 -17.56
C HIS A 422 -11.73 -7.30 -18.97
N ASN A 423 -11.25 -8.01 -20.00
CA ASN A 423 -11.47 -7.66 -21.40
C ASN A 423 -10.98 -6.25 -21.79
N GLY A 424 -9.89 -5.78 -21.18
CA GLY A 424 -9.32 -4.46 -21.46
C GLY A 424 -9.90 -3.32 -20.61
N LYS A 425 -10.79 -3.63 -19.66
CA LYS A 425 -11.53 -2.64 -18.87
C LYS A 425 -10.95 -2.37 -17.50
N CYS A 426 -10.04 -3.21 -17.02
CA CYS A 426 -9.32 -3.01 -15.76
C CYS A 426 -7.82 -3.14 -16.03
N ILE A 427 -7.08 -2.05 -15.82
CA ILE A 427 -5.64 -2.00 -16.10
C ILE A 427 -4.90 -1.79 -14.78
N THR A 428 -3.95 -2.67 -14.47
CA THR A 428 -3.02 -2.49 -13.37
C THR A 428 -1.71 -1.89 -13.87
N VAL A 429 -1.20 -0.86 -13.23
CA VAL A 429 0.14 -0.27 -13.45
C VAL A 429 0.91 -0.19 -12.15
N PHE A 430 2.19 -0.56 -12.17
CA PHE A 430 3.05 -0.62 -11.00
C PHE A 430 4.42 -0.02 -11.34
N SER A 431 4.88 0.96 -10.58
CA SER A 431 6.04 1.80 -10.93
C SER A 431 7.25 1.60 -10.01
N ALA A 432 7.29 0.51 -9.24
CA ALA A 432 8.42 0.11 -8.41
C ALA A 432 9.11 -1.12 -9.02
N PRO A 433 10.09 -0.96 -9.92
CA PRO A 433 10.85 -2.09 -10.49
C PRO A 433 11.68 -2.79 -9.40
N ASN A 434 11.95 -4.08 -9.58
CA ASN A 434 12.63 -4.95 -8.63
C ASN A 434 12.15 -4.72 -7.18
N TYR A 435 10.83 -4.76 -6.98
CA TYR A 435 10.20 -4.33 -5.74
C TYR A 435 10.86 -4.98 -4.51
N CYS A 436 11.17 -4.15 -3.51
CA CYS A 436 11.87 -4.56 -2.29
C CYS A 436 13.19 -5.32 -2.55
N ASP A 437 13.91 -4.97 -3.62
CA ASP A 437 15.20 -5.54 -4.04
C ASP A 437 15.20 -7.05 -4.26
N THR A 438 14.02 -7.67 -4.39
CA THR A 438 13.86 -9.13 -4.35
C THR A 438 12.91 -9.70 -5.39
N MET A 439 11.92 -8.93 -5.84
CA MET A 439 10.86 -9.45 -6.71
C MET A 439 11.30 -9.59 -8.18
N GLY A 440 12.27 -8.81 -8.65
CA GLY A 440 12.77 -8.86 -10.04
C GLY A 440 11.75 -8.47 -11.11
N ASN A 441 10.64 -7.83 -10.74
CA ASN A 441 9.66 -7.30 -11.68
C ASN A 441 10.17 -6.04 -12.40
N LYS A 442 9.62 -5.72 -13.57
CA LYS A 442 9.76 -4.40 -14.18
C LYS A 442 8.84 -3.38 -13.52
N GLY A 443 9.16 -2.11 -13.70
CA GLY A 443 8.26 -0.99 -13.47
C GLY A 443 7.60 -0.59 -14.79
N ALA A 444 6.45 0.07 -14.71
CA ALA A 444 5.79 0.67 -15.86
C ALA A 444 5.14 2.01 -15.52
N PHE A 445 4.93 2.83 -16.55
CA PHE A 445 4.00 3.96 -16.51
C PHE A 445 3.15 3.97 -17.79
N ILE A 446 1.96 4.55 -17.70
CA ILE A 446 1.02 4.68 -18.81
C ILE A 446 1.09 6.09 -19.36
N THR A 447 1.16 6.22 -20.68
CA THR A 447 0.96 7.50 -21.37
C THR A 447 -0.30 7.44 -22.23
N MET A 448 -1.02 8.54 -22.31
CA MET A 448 -2.20 8.67 -23.18
C MET A 448 -2.29 10.09 -23.74
N THR A 449 -3.05 10.27 -24.82
CA THR A 449 -3.36 11.59 -25.40
C THR A 449 -4.83 11.92 -25.18
N GLY A 450 -5.16 13.14 -24.79
CA GLY A 450 -6.51 13.55 -24.37
C GLY A 450 -7.64 13.19 -25.34
N GLY A 451 -7.40 13.29 -26.65
CA GLY A 451 -8.43 13.00 -27.67
C GLY A 451 -8.80 11.53 -27.79
N LYS A 452 -7.84 10.62 -27.57
CA LYS A 452 -8.03 9.18 -27.78
C LYS A 452 -8.22 8.41 -26.47
N MET A 453 -7.55 8.85 -25.39
CA MET A 453 -7.52 8.15 -24.10
C MET A 453 -7.15 6.66 -24.25
N ILE A 454 -6.25 6.34 -25.19
CA ILE A 454 -5.75 4.97 -25.38
C ILE A 454 -4.48 4.81 -24.53
N PRO A 455 -4.41 3.81 -23.63
CA PRO A 455 -3.25 3.60 -22.79
C PRO A 455 -2.08 3.04 -23.59
N LYS A 456 -0.91 3.67 -23.46
CA LYS A 456 0.37 3.19 -23.97
C LYS A 456 1.31 2.92 -22.80
N TYR A 457 1.72 1.67 -22.66
CA TYR A 457 2.60 1.21 -21.59
C TYR A 457 4.07 1.42 -21.98
N THR A 458 4.84 1.99 -21.06
CA THR A 458 6.30 2.01 -21.14
C THR A 458 6.84 1.28 -19.92
N THR A 459 7.66 0.26 -20.13
CA THR A 459 8.26 -0.56 -19.07
C THR A 459 9.74 -0.23 -18.91
N TYR A 460 10.27 -0.40 -17.71
CA TYR A 460 11.66 -0.12 -17.36
C TYR A 460 12.15 -1.01 -16.23
N GLU A 461 13.46 -1.19 -16.18
CA GLU A 461 14.16 -1.96 -15.14
C GLU A 461 14.55 -1.06 -13.96
N ALA A 462 14.88 -1.68 -12.83
CA ALA A 462 15.38 -0.97 -11.65
C ALA A 462 16.76 -0.36 -11.91
N VAL A 463 17.05 0.74 -11.24
CA VAL A 463 18.37 1.38 -11.24
C VAL A 463 19.11 1.18 -9.93
N ASP A 464 20.43 1.37 -9.96
CA ASP A 464 21.26 1.29 -8.75
C ASP A 464 20.87 2.37 -7.74
N HIS A 465 20.89 2.01 -6.46
CA HIS A 465 20.68 2.91 -5.34
C HIS A 465 21.70 2.65 -4.21
N PRO A 466 21.89 3.59 -3.27
CA PRO A 466 22.75 3.38 -2.11
C PRO A 466 22.33 2.16 -1.29
N PRO A 467 23.27 1.50 -0.59
CA PRO A 467 23.07 0.20 0.05
C PRO A 467 22.29 0.30 1.38
N VAL A 468 21.10 0.91 1.35
CA VAL A 468 20.14 0.94 2.46
C VAL A 468 19.06 -0.08 2.15
N LYS A 469 18.98 -1.14 2.97
CA LYS A 469 18.05 -2.24 2.75
C LYS A 469 16.60 -1.76 2.77
N PRO A 470 15.68 -2.38 2.02
CA PRO A 470 14.24 -2.21 2.20
C PRO A 470 13.86 -2.48 3.67
N MET A 471 12.85 -1.77 4.15
CA MET A 471 12.29 -1.91 5.50
C MET A 471 13.30 -1.60 6.62
N ALA A 472 14.37 -0.83 6.34
CA ALA A 472 15.39 -0.47 7.34
C ALA A 472 14.82 0.28 8.55
N TYR A 473 13.71 1.00 8.35
CA TYR A 473 13.02 1.79 9.37
C TYR A 473 11.69 1.18 9.83
N ALA A 474 11.34 -0.01 9.31
CA ALA A 474 10.09 -0.68 9.63
C ALA A 474 10.07 -1.21 11.07
N ASN A 475 8.86 -1.51 11.56
CA ASN A 475 8.71 -2.09 12.88
C ASN A 475 9.44 -3.44 12.95
N SER A 476 10.31 -3.61 13.95
CA SER A 476 11.07 -4.85 14.14
C SER A 476 10.17 -6.09 14.25
N ILE A 477 8.89 -5.94 14.62
CA ILE A 477 7.94 -7.04 14.67
C ILE A 477 7.63 -7.67 13.30
N LEU A 478 7.74 -6.93 12.20
CA LEU A 478 7.57 -7.51 10.86
C LEU A 478 8.67 -8.51 10.54
N SER A 479 9.91 -8.22 10.95
CA SER A 479 11.01 -9.17 10.87
C SER A 479 10.76 -10.44 11.71
N LEU A 480 9.97 -10.32 12.79
CA LEU A 480 9.55 -11.46 13.61
C LEU A 480 8.39 -12.26 12.98
N LEU A 481 7.52 -11.64 12.19
CA LEU A 481 6.44 -12.33 11.45
C LEU A 481 6.99 -13.10 10.23
N ALA A 482 8.14 -12.68 9.72
CA ALA A 482 8.89 -13.38 8.66
C ALA A 482 9.66 -14.62 9.17
N GLY A 483 9.71 -14.88 10.48
CA GLY A 483 10.34 -16.06 11.11
C GLY A 483 9.46 -17.30 11.17
#